data_AF-A0A6N0LEP7-F1
#
_entry.id   AF-A0A6N0LEP7-F1
#
_cell.length_a   1.000
_cell.length_b   1.000
_cell.length_c   1.000
_cell.angle_alpha   90.00
_cell.angle_beta   90.00
_cell.angle_gamma   90.00
#
_symmetry.space_group_name_H-M   'P 1'
#
loop_
_entity.id
_entity.type
_entity.pdbx_description
1 polymer ?
#
loop_
_entity_poly.entity_id
_entity_poly.type
_entity_poly.pdbx_seq_one_letter_code
_entity_poly.pdbx_strand_id
1 'polypeptide(L)'
;MNMMTTLNLRAMVSNENGEPKTTSYAVAEAFKKRHSDVLRAIKNMKCSQKFRERNFAFTLENKQIGNTKRNTGFYQMTERGFMFLVMGFSGEKADAIKESFIDAFEWMSNQITQAFQSKWARYNHIVGYRENRKQQVSCSARDMNVWKHEKHPLDHEIAQLERELQPSLPFASVVQS
;
A
#
# COMPACT_ATOMS: atom_id res chain seq x y z
N MET A 1 -24.04 -4.22 -23.12
CA MET A 1 -23.05 -3.23 -22.63
C MET A 1 -21.88 -4.03 -22.08
N ASN A 2 -20.80 -4.15 -22.86
CA ASN A 2 -19.74 -5.12 -22.57
C ASN A 2 -18.94 -4.68 -21.35
N MET A 3 -18.92 -5.54 -20.33
CA MET A 3 -17.91 -5.55 -19.28
C MET A 3 -16.55 -5.71 -19.96
N MET A 4 -15.88 -4.59 -20.23
CA MET A 4 -14.46 -4.57 -20.57
C MET A 4 -13.75 -5.28 -19.41
N THR A 5 -13.34 -6.52 -19.67
CA THR A 5 -12.46 -7.37 -18.87
C THR A 5 -11.68 -6.53 -17.86
N THR A 6 -12.18 -6.43 -16.64
CA THR A 6 -11.42 -5.97 -15.49
C THR A 6 -10.23 -6.90 -15.42
N LEU A 7 -9.07 -6.44 -15.89
CA LEU A 7 -7.81 -7.08 -15.61
C LEU A 7 -7.74 -7.23 -14.11
N ASN A 8 -7.99 -8.46 -13.65
CA ASN A 8 -8.00 -8.76 -12.24
C ASN A 8 -6.55 -8.70 -11.79
N LEU A 9 -6.08 -7.50 -11.43
CA LEU A 9 -4.72 -7.27 -10.94
C LEU A 9 -4.39 -8.22 -9.78
N ARG A 10 -5.39 -8.70 -9.02
CA ARG A 10 -5.21 -9.74 -8.00
C ARG A 10 -4.78 -11.09 -8.57
N ALA A 11 -5.21 -11.47 -9.78
CA ALA A 11 -4.82 -12.73 -10.42
C ALA A 11 -3.37 -12.73 -10.94
N MET A 12 -2.75 -11.54 -11.08
CA MET A 12 -1.34 -11.40 -11.48
C MET A 12 -0.37 -11.48 -10.29
N VAL A 13 -0.89 -11.61 -9.06
CA VAL A 13 -0.11 -11.54 -7.82
C VAL A 13 -0.06 -12.93 -7.17
N SER A 14 1.13 -13.52 -7.06
CA SER A 14 1.40 -14.65 -6.18
C SER A 14 1.88 -14.15 -4.81
N ASN A 15 1.43 -14.81 -3.74
CA ASN A 15 1.96 -14.58 -2.39
C ASN A 15 3.17 -15.51 -2.19
N GLU A 16 4.38 -14.98 -2.33
CA GLU A 16 5.62 -15.68 -1.97
C GLU A 16 6.22 -14.98 -0.74
N ASN A 17 6.23 -15.67 0.41
CA ASN A 17 6.77 -15.17 1.69
C ASN A 17 6.07 -13.92 2.26
N GLY A 18 4.78 -13.70 1.98
CA GLY A 18 4.01 -12.56 2.50
C GLY A 18 4.11 -11.30 1.65
N GLU A 19 4.83 -11.34 0.52
CA GLU A 19 4.95 -10.22 -0.40
C GLU A 19 4.25 -10.51 -1.74
N PRO A 20 3.46 -9.57 -2.27
CA PRO A 20 2.85 -9.71 -3.58
C PRO A 20 3.92 -9.65 -4.69
N LYS A 21 4.02 -10.71 -5.50
CA LYS A 21 4.93 -10.80 -6.66
C LYS A 21 4.20 -11.09 -7.95
N THR A 22 4.78 -10.65 -9.07
CA THR A 22 4.30 -10.94 -10.42
C THR A 22 5.44 -11.35 -11.35
N THR A 23 5.13 -11.85 -12.55
CA THR A 23 6.12 -12.31 -13.53
C THR A 23 6.06 -11.51 -14.82
N SER A 24 7.17 -11.44 -15.56
CA SER A 24 7.18 -10.81 -16.88
C SER A 24 6.26 -11.51 -17.89
N TYR A 25 5.91 -12.79 -17.68
CA TYR A 25 4.89 -13.49 -18.46
C TYR A 25 3.50 -12.93 -18.21
N ALA A 26 3.11 -12.79 -16.93
CA ALA A 26 1.82 -12.21 -16.56
C ALA A 26 1.67 -10.78 -17.11
N VAL A 27 2.73 -9.97 -17.02
CA VAL A 27 2.74 -8.61 -17.60
C VAL A 27 2.58 -8.65 -19.12
N ALA A 28 3.26 -9.57 -19.81
CA ALA A 28 3.13 -9.70 -21.26
C ALA A 28 1.69 -10.04 -21.67
N GLU A 29 1.05 -10.98 -20.98
CA GLU A 29 -0.33 -11.38 -21.20
C GLU A 29 -1.30 -10.21 -20.94
N ALA A 30 -1.17 -9.57 -19.76
CA ALA A 30 -2.06 -8.50 -19.31
C ALA A 30 -2.07 -7.30 -20.27
N PHE A 31 -0.89 -6.89 -20.75
CA PHE A 31 -0.75 -5.73 -21.63
C PHE A 31 -0.79 -6.11 -23.12
N LYS A 32 -1.06 -7.38 -23.45
CA LYS A 32 -1.00 -7.98 -24.79
C LYS A 32 0.29 -7.59 -25.54
N LYS A 33 1.42 -7.65 -24.85
CA LYS A 33 2.76 -7.39 -25.39
C LYS A 33 3.51 -8.71 -25.57
N ARG A 34 4.49 -8.76 -26.49
CA ARG A 34 5.37 -9.93 -26.59
C ARG A 34 6.23 -10.00 -25.33
N HIS A 35 6.44 -11.20 -24.79
CA HIS A 35 7.31 -11.39 -23.63
C HIS A 35 8.72 -10.83 -23.85
N SER A 36 9.28 -10.98 -25.05
CA SER A 36 10.57 -10.38 -25.43
C SER A 36 10.61 -8.86 -25.30
N ASP A 37 9.50 -8.17 -25.59
CA ASP A 37 9.40 -6.72 -25.47
C ASP A 37 9.35 -6.29 -24.01
N VAL A 38 8.66 -7.07 -23.16
CA VAL A 38 8.65 -6.85 -21.71
C VAL A 38 10.04 -7.05 -21.12
N LEU A 39 10.76 -8.12 -21.50
CA LEU A 39 12.14 -8.33 -21.05
C LEU A 39 13.06 -7.19 -21.47
N ARG A 40 12.91 -6.71 -22.71
CA ARG A 40 13.69 -5.57 -23.23
C ARG A 40 13.35 -4.29 -22.48
N ALA A 41 12.07 -4.03 -22.21
CA ALA A 41 11.66 -2.89 -21.41
C ALA A 41 12.33 -2.92 -20.04
N ILE A 42 12.25 -4.05 -19.31
CA ILE A 42 12.88 -4.22 -18.00
C ILE A 42 14.39 -3.96 -18.05
N LYS A 43 15.09 -4.52 -19.05
CA LYS A 43 16.54 -4.31 -19.20
C LYS A 43 16.90 -2.83 -19.41
N ASN A 44 16.10 -2.12 -20.20
CA ASN A 44 16.35 -0.74 -20.61
C ASN A 44 15.82 0.32 -19.62
N MET A 45 15.17 -0.08 -18.53
CA MET A 45 14.65 0.87 -17.54
C MET A 45 15.76 1.67 -16.88
N LYS A 46 15.63 3.00 -16.93
CA LYS A 46 16.51 3.94 -16.24
C LYS A 46 16.08 4.05 -14.78
N CYS A 47 16.63 3.20 -13.93
CA CYS A 47 16.44 3.21 -12.48
C CYS A 47 17.77 2.98 -11.77
N SER A 48 17.87 3.33 -10.49
CA SER A 48 19.08 3.07 -9.71
C SER A 48 19.33 1.56 -9.58
N GLN A 49 20.60 1.17 -9.47
CA GLN A 49 20.98 -0.24 -9.30
C GLN A 49 20.28 -0.88 -8.09
N LYS A 50 20.28 -0.16 -6.95
CA LYS A 50 19.57 -0.56 -5.73
C LYS A 50 18.08 -0.82 -5.95
N PHE A 51 17.42 0.00 -6.77
CA PHE A 51 16.00 -0.22 -7.09
C PHE A 51 15.84 -1.45 -7.97
N ARG A 52 16.70 -1.63 -8.96
CA ARG A 52 16.65 -2.78 -9.87
C ARG A 52 16.79 -4.11 -9.12
N GLU A 53 17.83 -4.24 -8.32
CA GLU A 53 18.15 -5.47 -7.57
C GLU A 53 17.04 -5.88 -6.59
N ARG A 54 16.36 -4.90 -5.99
CA ARG A 54 15.28 -5.17 -5.03
C ARG A 54 13.95 -5.53 -5.66
N ASN A 55 13.70 -5.05 -6.88
CA ASN A 55 12.37 -5.13 -7.49
C ASN A 55 12.31 -6.05 -8.71
N PHE A 56 13.44 -6.51 -9.24
CA PHE A 56 13.49 -7.39 -10.41
C PHE A 56 14.52 -8.52 -10.19
N ALA A 57 14.03 -9.74 -10.01
CA ALA A 57 14.84 -10.94 -9.97
C ALA A 57 14.77 -11.66 -11.31
N PHE A 58 15.92 -11.86 -11.97
CA PHE A 58 15.98 -12.63 -13.21
C PHE A 58 16.08 -14.12 -12.89
N THR A 59 15.17 -14.90 -13.45
CA THR A 59 15.03 -16.33 -13.19
C THR A 59 15.09 -17.11 -14.50
N LEU A 60 15.70 -18.29 -14.47
CA LEU A 60 15.72 -19.22 -15.60
C LEU A 60 14.72 -20.34 -15.34
N GLU A 61 13.89 -20.63 -16.33
CA GLU A 61 13.00 -21.79 -16.33
C GLU A 61 13.45 -22.79 -17.40
N ASN A 62 13.48 -24.07 -17.04
CA ASN A 62 13.67 -25.17 -17.99
C ASN A 62 12.33 -25.51 -18.62
N LYS A 63 12.06 -25.02 -19.82
CA LYS A 63 10.83 -25.33 -20.54
C LYS A 63 11.07 -26.44 -21.54
N GLN A 64 10.23 -27.48 -21.50
CA GLN A 64 10.27 -28.55 -22.47
C GLN A 64 9.50 -28.13 -23.73
N ILE A 65 10.19 -28.10 -24.86
CA ILE A 65 9.63 -27.74 -26.17
C ILE A 65 9.88 -28.93 -27.08
N GLY A 66 8.85 -29.77 -27.26
CA GLY A 66 8.98 -31.07 -27.93
C GLY A 66 9.95 -31.98 -27.18
N ASN A 67 10.95 -32.51 -27.89
CA ASN A 67 12.00 -33.39 -27.32
C ASN A 67 13.21 -32.63 -26.77
N THR A 68 13.22 -31.28 -26.81
CA THR A 68 14.36 -30.48 -26.39
C THR A 68 14.00 -29.62 -25.17
N LYS A 69 14.90 -29.59 -24.17
CA LYS A 69 14.80 -28.67 -23.04
C LYS A 69 15.47 -27.34 -23.42
N ARG A 70 14.76 -26.23 -23.26
CA ARG A 70 15.29 -24.89 -23.49
C ARG A 70 15.19 -24.06 -22.22
N ASN A 71 16.31 -23.43 -21.84
CA ASN A 71 16.32 -22.43 -20.79
C ASN A 71 15.69 -21.14 -21.30
N THR A 72 14.56 -20.75 -20.72
CA THR A 72 13.89 -19.47 -21.00
C THR A 72 13.97 -18.57 -19.77
N GLY A 73 14.52 -17.38 -19.94
CA GLY A 73 14.66 -16.40 -18.87
C GLY A 73 13.41 -15.54 -18.72
N PHE A 74 13.02 -15.25 -17.49
CA PHE A 74 11.95 -14.33 -17.14
C PHE A 74 12.31 -13.50 -15.91
N TYR A 75 11.52 -12.47 -15.61
CA TYR A 75 11.68 -11.72 -14.37
C TYR A 75 10.54 -12.03 -13.42
N GLN A 76 10.86 -12.32 -12.16
CA GLN A 76 9.94 -12.09 -11.04
C GLN A 76 10.13 -10.66 -10.55
N MET A 77 9.04 -9.96 -10.26
CA MET A 77 9.09 -8.57 -9.82
C MET A 77 8.11 -8.29 -8.68
N THR A 78 8.48 -7.33 -7.83
CA THR A 78 7.62 -6.81 -6.77
C THR A 78 6.56 -5.88 -7.34
N GLU A 79 5.58 -5.50 -6.53
CA GLU A 79 4.60 -4.45 -6.87
C GLU A 79 5.26 -3.15 -7.36
N ARG A 80 6.32 -2.70 -6.67
CA ARG A 80 7.07 -1.49 -7.04
C ARG A 80 7.77 -1.62 -8.39
N GLY A 81 8.33 -2.79 -8.67
CA GLY A 81 8.95 -3.08 -9.97
C GLY A 81 7.92 -3.13 -11.09
N PHE A 82 6.80 -3.80 -10.85
CA PHE A 82 5.66 -3.83 -11.77
C PHE A 82 5.16 -2.43 -12.10
N MET A 83 4.95 -1.58 -11.09
CA MET A 83 4.48 -0.21 -11.29
C MET A 83 5.45 0.62 -12.14
N PHE A 84 6.74 0.55 -11.80
CA PHE A 84 7.78 1.27 -12.54
C PHE A 84 7.82 0.85 -14.02
N LEU A 85 7.64 -0.44 -14.29
CA LEU A 85 7.59 -0.99 -15.64
C LEU A 85 6.36 -0.51 -16.41
N VAL A 86 5.18 -0.63 -15.82
CA VAL A 86 3.89 -0.32 -16.46
C VAL A 86 3.74 1.16 -16.78
N MET A 87 4.25 2.04 -15.92
CA MET A 87 4.23 3.49 -16.16
C MET A 87 5.02 3.89 -17.43
N GLY A 88 6.00 3.07 -17.86
CA GLY A 88 6.74 3.27 -19.10
C GLY A 88 6.06 2.69 -20.36
N PHE A 89 4.93 1.99 -20.23
CA PHE A 89 4.21 1.44 -21.38
C PHE A 89 3.28 2.47 -22.01
N SER A 90 3.11 2.40 -23.32
CA SER A 90 2.15 3.22 -24.09
C SER A 90 1.10 2.34 -24.79
N GLY A 91 -0.06 2.93 -25.05
CA GLY A 91 -1.17 2.35 -25.82
C GLY A 91 -2.46 2.21 -24.99
N GLU A 92 -3.61 2.15 -25.67
CA GLU A 92 -4.96 2.22 -25.07
C GLU A 92 -5.16 1.27 -23.87
N LYS A 93 -4.71 0.01 -23.96
CA LYS A 93 -4.80 -0.94 -22.83
C LYS A 93 -3.87 -0.59 -21.67
N ALA A 94 -2.69 -0.07 -21.97
CA ALA A 94 -1.78 0.37 -20.93
C ALA A 94 -2.36 1.61 -20.22
N ASP A 95 -3.00 2.50 -20.96
CA ASP A 95 -3.64 3.69 -20.41
C ASP A 95 -4.85 3.32 -19.53
N ALA A 96 -5.72 2.41 -19.96
CA ALA A 96 -6.81 1.90 -19.13
C ALA A 96 -6.34 1.24 -17.81
N ILE A 97 -5.21 0.53 -17.84
CA ILE A 97 -4.63 -0.05 -16.61
C ILE A 97 -4.04 1.04 -15.71
N LYS A 98 -3.43 2.09 -16.27
CA LYS A 98 -2.94 3.24 -15.49
C LYS A 98 -4.10 3.98 -14.83
N GLU A 99 -5.19 4.23 -15.56
CA GLU A 99 -6.41 4.84 -15.01
C GLU A 99 -6.97 4.00 -13.86
N SER A 100 -7.14 2.69 -14.07
CA SER A 100 -7.63 1.78 -13.02
C SER A 100 -6.74 1.79 -11.76
N PHE A 101 -5.43 1.96 -11.93
CA PHE A 101 -4.49 2.08 -10.82
C PHE A 101 -4.59 3.43 -10.11
N ILE A 102 -4.75 4.53 -10.86
CA ILE A 102 -5.00 5.86 -10.30
C ILE A 102 -6.28 5.84 -9.47
N ASP A 103 -7.37 5.28 -10.00
CA ASP A 103 -8.65 5.15 -9.29
C ASP A 103 -8.51 4.36 -7.98
N ALA A 104 -7.75 3.26 -8.01
CA ALA A 104 -7.48 2.47 -6.82
C ALA A 104 -6.68 3.26 -5.77
N PHE A 105 -5.73 4.08 -6.22
CA PHE A 105 -4.95 4.96 -5.34
C PHE A 105 -5.81 6.07 -4.73
N GLU A 106 -6.64 6.73 -5.53
CA GLU A 106 -7.58 7.75 -5.04
C GLU A 106 -8.57 7.15 -4.04
N TRP A 107 -9.13 5.98 -4.33
CA TRP A 107 -9.99 5.26 -3.40
C TRP A 107 -9.29 5.00 -2.07
N MET A 108 -8.07 4.45 -2.09
CA MET A 108 -7.31 4.16 -0.86
C MET A 108 -6.95 5.44 -0.11
N SER A 109 -6.52 6.49 -0.81
CA SER A 109 -6.26 7.82 -0.23
C SER A 109 -7.49 8.34 0.51
N ASN A 110 -8.67 8.27 -0.13
CA ASN A 110 -9.94 8.66 0.47
C ASN A 110 -10.28 7.82 1.71
N GLN A 111 -10.02 6.50 1.70
CA GLN A 111 -10.23 5.65 2.87
C GLN A 111 -9.33 6.05 4.05
N ILE A 112 -8.04 6.33 3.79
CA ILE A 112 -7.10 6.78 4.81
C ILE A 112 -7.55 8.12 5.39
N THR A 113 -7.91 9.09 4.53
CA THR A 113 -8.43 10.39 4.95
C THR A 113 -9.71 10.26 5.77
N GLN A 114 -10.66 9.43 5.35
CA GLN A 114 -11.92 9.23 6.07
C GLN A 114 -11.69 8.56 7.44
N ALA A 115 -10.83 7.54 7.51
CA ALA A 115 -10.44 6.91 8.76
C ALA A 115 -9.77 7.92 9.71
N PHE A 116 -8.86 8.74 9.20
CA PHE A 116 -8.22 9.80 9.96
C PHE A 116 -9.24 10.82 10.47
N GLN A 117 -10.12 11.35 9.61
CA GLN A 117 -11.16 12.31 9.97
C GLN A 117 -12.12 11.76 11.03
N SER A 118 -12.51 10.49 10.91
CA SER A 118 -13.42 9.84 11.86
C SER A 118 -12.78 9.73 13.26
N LYS A 119 -11.50 9.32 13.32
CA LYS A 119 -10.74 9.27 14.59
C LYS A 119 -10.50 10.66 15.16
N TRP A 120 -10.18 11.63 14.31
CA TRP A 120 -9.98 13.03 14.71
C TRP A 120 -11.25 13.65 15.29
N ALA A 121 -12.40 13.41 14.67
CA ALA A 121 -13.70 13.86 15.18
C ALA A 121 -14.00 13.26 16.56
N ARG A 122 -13.73 11.95 16.74
CA ARG A 122 -13.87 11.28 18.04
C ARG A 122 -12.95 11.87 19.10
N TYR A 123 -11.67 12.09 18.76
CA TYR A 123 -10.69 12.71 19.64
C TYR A 123 -11.15 14.10 20.10
N ASN A 124 -11.51 14.98 19.16
CA ASN A 124 -11.99 16.33 19.49
C ASN A 124 -13.23 16.30 20.38
N HIS A 125 -14.16 15.38 20.12
CA HIS A 125 -15.36 15.21 20.92
C HIS A 125 -15.03 14.82 22.38
N ILE A 126 -14.18 13.80 22.56
CA ILE A 126 -13.83 13.28 23.89
C ILE A 126 -13.00 14.29 24.68
N VAL A 127 -12.01 14.93 24.05
CA VAL A 127 -11.21 15.99 24.68
C VAL A 127 -12.09 17.17 25.10
N GLY A 128 -12.99 17.62 24.20
CA GLY A 128 -13.93 18.70 24.52
C GLY A 128 -14.87 18.36 25.66
N TYR A 129 -15.44 17.15 25.68
CA TYR A 129 -16.29 16.66 26.76
C TYR A 129 -15.53 16.63 28.10
N ARG A 130 -14.32 16.07 28.10
CA ARG A 130 -13.46 15.95 29.28
C ARG A 130 -13.14 17.32 29.88
N GLU A 131 -12.76 18.30 29.06
CA GLU A 131 -12.45 19.65 29.54
C GLU A 131 -13.68 20.36 30.11
N ASN A 132 -14.84 20.23 29.45
CA ASN A 132 -16.10 20.80 29.95
C ASN A 132 -16.49 20.16 31.30
N ARG A 133 -16.41 18.84 31.40
CA ARG A 133 -16.75 18.10 32.63
C ARG A 133 -15.83 18.48 33.80
N LYS A 134 -14.52 18.64 33.54
CA LYS A 134 -13.54 19.11 34.51
C LYS A 134 -13.89 20.51 35.05
N GLN A 135 -14.38 21.42 34.22
CA GLN A 135 -14.82 22.74 34.66
C GLN A 135 -16.05 22.65 35.58
N GLN A 136 -17.05 21.84 35.21
CA GLN A 136 -18.29 21.69 36.00
C GLN A 136 -18.05 21.12 37.41
N VAL A 137 -17.19 20.12 37.55
CA VAL A 137 -16.94 19.43 38.83
C VAL A 137 -15.97 20.18 39.75
N SER A 138 -15.33 21.25 39.27
CA SER A 138 -14.30 21.99 40.01
C SER A 138 -14.80 22.67 41.29
N CYS A 139 -16.11 22.86 41.46
CA CYS A 139 -16.71 23.61 42.56
C CYS A 139 -17.15 22.75 43.77
N SER A 140 -16.95 21.42 43.75
CA SER A 140 -17.44 20.51 44.79
C SER A 140 -16.50 19.33 45.05
N ALA A 141 -16.09 19.13 46.30
CA ALA A 141 -15.16 18.07 46.69
C ALA A 141 -15.71 16.65 46.44
N ARG A 142 -17.03 16.47 46.59
CA ARG A 142 -17.71 15.19 46.32
C ARG A 142 -17.68 14.87 44.82
N ASP A 143 -17.97 15.86 43.99
CA ASP A 143 -18.02 15.70 42.53
C ASP A 143 -16.60 15.53 41.95
N MET A 144 -15.60 16.14 42.57
CA MET A 144 -14.18 15.90 42.26
C MET A 144 -13.75 14.46 42.50
N ASN A 145 -14.32 13.75 43.48
CA ASN A 145 -13.97 12.35 43.73
C ASN A 145 -14.62 11.42 42.70
N VAL A 146 -15.87 11.68 42.31
CA VAL A 146 -16.56 10.97 41.21
C VAL A 146 -15.82 11.20 39.88
N TRP A 147 -15.38 12.44 39.63
CA TRP A 147 -14.62 12.81 38.45
C TRP A 147 -13.32 12.01 38.28
N LYS A 148 -12.62 11.65 39.36
CA LYS A 148 -11.39 10.83 39.25
C LYS A 148 -11.66 9.49 38.54
N HIS A 149 -12.79 8.87 38.82
CA HIS A 149 -13.18 7.61 38.20
C HIS A 149 -13.70 7.81 36.77
N GLU A 150 -14.49 8.85 36.50
CA GLU A 150 -14.98 9.20 35.16
C GLU A 150 -13.85 9.62 34.20
N LYS A 151 -12.83 10.31 34.71
CA LYS A 151 -11.70 10.84 33.94
C LYS A 151 -10.79 9.74 33.39
N HIS A 152 -10.54 8.70 34.17
CA HIS A 152 -9.60 7.63 33.81
C HIS A 152 -9.90 6.94 32.46
N PRO A 153 -11.13 6.50 32.16
CA PRO A 153 -11.45 5.91 30.87
C PRO A 153 -11.36 6.94 29.72
N LEU A 154 -11.70 8.22 29.97
CA LEU A 154 -11.57 9.27 28.97
C LEU A 154 -10.09 9.52 28.62
N ASP A 155 -9.22 9.62 29.62
CA ASP A 155 -7.77 9.78 29.40
C ASP A 155 -7.17 8.56 28.67
N HIS A 156 -7.66 7.35 28.97
CA HIS A 156 -7.23 6.14 28.26
C HIS A 156 -7.64 6.16 26.79
N GLU A 157 -8.90 6.52 26.49
CA GLU A 157 -9.41 6.62 25.12
C GLU A 157 -8.69 7.72 24.34
N ILE A 158 -8.44 8.88 24.95
CA ILE A 158 -7.64 9.97 24.37
C ILE A 158 -6.24 9.45 24.00
N ALA A 159 -5.53 8.80 24.94
CA ALA A 159 -4.19 8.28 24.69
C ALA A 159 -4.16 7.16 23.62
N GLN A 160 -5.25 6.40 23.46
CA GLN A 160 -5.38 5.44 22.37
C GLN A 160 -5.57 6.17 21.02
N LEU A 161 -6.48 7.13 20.96
CA LEU A 161 -6.75 7.90 19.74
C LEU A 161 -5.53 8.70 19.29
N GLU A 162 -4.76 9.29 20.21
CA GLU A 162 -3.50 9.99 19.92
C GLU A 162 -2.48 9.06 19.26
N ARG A 163 -2.31 7.84 19.81
CA ARG A 163 -1.43 6.81 19.22
C ARG A 163 -1.88 6.38 17.83
N GLU A 164 -3.19 6.29 17.61
CA GLU A 164 -3.74 5.91 16.30
C GLU A 164 -3.73 7.04 15.26
N LEU A 165 -3.74 8.30 15.71
CA LEU A 165 -3.70 9.50 14.88
C LEU A 165 -2.28 9.92 14.50
N GLN A 166 -1.27 9.60 15.32
CA GLN A 166 0.13 9.73 14.95
C GLN A 166 0.60 8.49 14.18
N PRO A 167 0.77 8.54 12.85
CA PRO A 167 1.59 7.54 12.19
C PRO A 167 3.01 7.66 12.77
N SER A 168 3.48 6.63 13.47
CA SER A 168 4.87 6.56 13.91
C SER A 168 5.76 6.62 12.67
N LEU A 169 6.43 7.76 12.44
CA LEU A 169 7.46 7.85 11.42
C LEU A 169 8.67 7.05 11.91
N PRO A 170 9.16 6.03 11.18
CA PRO A 170 10.30 5.21 11.60
C PRO A 170 11.64 5.95 11.39
N PHE A 171 11.69 7.24 11.68
CA PHE A 171 12.87 8.09 11.55
C PHE A 171 13.30 8.61 12.92
N ALA A 172 13.65 7.70 13.84
CA ALA A 172 14.28 8.08 15.10
C ALA A 172 15.26 7.00 15.63
N SER A 173 15.92 6.25 14.75
CA SER A 173 16.98 5.32 15.18
C SER A 173 18.08 5.15 14.12
N VAL A 174 18.64 6.25 13.63
CA VAL A 174 20.00 6.25 13.06
C VAL A 174 20.72 7.53 13.49
N VAL A 175 21.05 7.61 14.78
CA VAL A 175 22.21 8.37 15.23
C VAL A 175 22.89 7.50 16.29
N GLN A 176 23.73 6.58 15.82
CA GLN A 176 24.86 6.08 16.60
C GLN A 176 26.06 6.21 15.66
N SER A 177 26.77 7.31 15.86
CA SER A 177 28.16 7.54 15.49
C SER A 177 29.08 6.61 16.26
#